data_AF-A0A2M8CKM6-F1
#
_entry.id   AF-A0A2M8CKM6-F1
#
_cell.length_a   1.000
_cell.length_b   1.000
_cell.length_c   1.000
_cell.angle_alpha   90.00
_cell.angle_beta   90.00
_cell.angle_gamma   90.00
#
_symmetry.space_group_name_H-M   'P 1'
#
loop_
_entity.id
_entity.type
_entity.pdbx_description
1 polymer ?
#
loop_
_entity_poly.entity_id
_entity_poly.type
_entity_poly.pdbx_seq_one_letter_code
_entity_poly.pdbx_strand_id
1 'polypeptide(L)' 'MNRYFIKLAYNGSRYHGWQIQENAHTVQAELNQKLTLLLGQEINVVGC' A
#
# COMPACT_ATOMS: atom_id res chain seq x y z
N MET A 1 19.57 4.46 -5.66
CA MET A 1 18.29 3.94 -5.12
C MET A 1 17.28 5.07 -5.27
N ASN A 2 16.25 4.89 -6.08
CA ASN A 2 15.35 5.98 -6.46
C ASN A 2 14.15 6.03 -5.52
N ARG A 3 13.77 7.25 -5.09
CA ARG A 3 12.56 7.48 -4.30
C ARG A 3 11.51 8.11 -5.20
N TYR A 4 10.32 7.52 -5.19
CA TYR A 4 9.18 8.00 -5.97
C TYR A 4 8.08 8.46 -5.03
N PHE A 5 7.28 9.42 -5.48
CA PHE A 5 6.11 9.91 -4.76
C PHE A 5 4.85 9.60 -5.55
N ILE A 6 3.80 9.18 -4.83
CA ILE A 6 2.49 8.88 -5.41
C ILE A 6 1.46 9.68 -4.62
N LYS A 7 0.58 10.40 -5.31
CA LYS A 7 -0.64 10.93 -4.72
C LYS A 7 -1.75 9.91 -4.95
N LEU A 8 -2.42 9.51 -3.87
CA LEU A 8 -3.43 8.47 -3.88
C LEU A 8 -4.73 9.02 -3.28
N ALA A 9 -5.85 8.65 -3.88
CA ALA A 9 -7.17 8.72 -3.27
C ALA A 9 -7.80 7.33 -3.34
N TYR A 10 -8.50 6.91 -2.30
CA TYR A 10 -9.16 5.61 -2.24
C TYR A 10 -10.51 5.72 -1.55
N ASN A 11 -11.44 4.82 -1.92
CA ASN A 11 -12.66 4.62 -1.16
C ASN A 11 -12.36 3.70 0.04
N GLY A 12 -12.46 4.25 1.25
CA GLY A 12 -12.18 3.51 2.49
C GLY A 12 -13.20 2.43 2.85
N SER A 13 -14.34 2.31 2.16
CA SER A 13 -15.44 1.44 2.60
C SER A 13 -15.11 -0.06 2.70
N ARG A 14 -14.06 -0.53 2.02
CA ARG A 14 -13.61 -1.93 2.04
C ARG A 14 -12.28 -2.14 2.78
N TYR A 15 -11.71 -1.06 3.32
CA TYR A 15 -10.40 -1.09 3.96
C TYR A 15 -10.50 -0.61 5.40
N HIS A 16 -9.71 -1.21 6.27
CA HIS A 16 -9.67 -0.89 7.70
C HIS A 16 -8.58 0.14 7.98
N GLY A 17 -8.61 1.23 7.21
CA GLY A 17 -7.62 2.30 7.27
C GLY A 17 -6.37 2.04 6.41
N TRP A 18 -5.38 2.89 6.64
CA TRP A 18 -4.13 2.92 5.88
C TRP A 18 -3.15 1.83 6.31
N GLN A 19 -2.78 1.84 7.59
CA GLN A 19 -1.69 1.05 8.17
C GLN A 19 -1.96 -0.46 8.14
N ILE A 20 -0.96 -1.26 7.79
CA ILE A 20 -0.99 -2.73 7.86
C ILE A 20 -1.37 -3.22 9.26
N GLN A 21 -2.29 -4.19 9.32
CA GLN A 21 -2.79 -4.84 10.53
C GLN A 21 -2.92 -6.34 10.26
N GLU A 22 -2.77 -7.18 11.28
CA GLU A 22 -2.77 -8.65 11.12
C GLU A 22 -4.12 -9.22 10.69
N ASN A 23 -5.23 -8.65 11.17
CA ASN A 23 -6.57 -9.21 11.02
C ASN A 23 -7.50 -8.38 10.13
N ALA A 24 -6.93 -7.44 9.37
CA ALA A 24 -7.73 -6.49 8.61
C ALA A 24 -7.09 -6.14 7.27
N HIS A 25 -7.92 -6.09 6.22
CA HIS A 25 -7.47 -5.64 4.91
C HIS A 25 -7.30 -4.11 4.91
N THR A 26 -6.13 -3.63 4.51
CA THR A 26 -5.69 -2.24 4.67
C THR A 26 -5.10 -1.74 3.35
N VAL A 27 -5.09 -0.42 3.18
CA VAL A 27 -4.63 0.19 1.92
C VAL A 27 -3.13 -0.01 1.70
N GLN A 28 -2.31 0.14 2.74
CA GLN A 28 -0.87 -0.07 2.63
C GLN A 28 -0.52 -1.51 2.26
N ALA A 29 -1.22 -2.51 2.84
CA ALA A 29 -1.02 -3.92 2.49
C ALA A 29 -1.35 -4.20 1.02
N GLU A 30 -2.51 -3.71 0.54
CA GLU A 30 -2.92 -3.85 -0.86
C GLU A 30 -1.90 -3.20 -1.80
N LEU A 31 -1.47 -1.97 -1.50
CA LEU A 31 -0.53 -1.23 -2.35
C LEU A 31 0.84 -1.93 -2.42
N ASN A 32 1.38 -2.38 -1.28
CA ASN A 32 2.63 -3.14 -1.23
C ASN A 32 2.53 -4.43 -2.06
N GLN A 33 1.44 -5.19 -1.92
CA GLN A 33 1.24 -6.43 -2.67
C GLN A 33 1.20 -6.18 -4.18
N LYS A 34 0.44 -5.17 -4.62
CA LYS A 34 0.29 -4.87 -6.06
C LYS A 34 1.56 -4.27 -6.66
N LEU A 35 2.24 -3.37 -5.96
CA LEU A 35 3.51 -2.80 -6.44
C LEU A 35 4.62 -3.84 -6.47
N THR A 36 4.68 -4.73 -5.48
CA THR A 36 5.63 -5.86 -5.49
C THR A 36 5.39 -6.77 -6.68
N LEU A 37 4.14 -7.14 -6.94
CA LEU A 37 3.76 -7.95 -8.10
C LEU A 37 4.12 -7.24 -9.42
N LEU A 38 3.86 -5.95 -9.54
CA LEU A 38 4.09 -5.17 -10.76
C LEU A 38 5.58 -4.96 -11.04
N LEU A 39 6.38 -4.68 -10.01
CA LEU A 39 7.79 -4.30 -10.15
C LEU A 39 8.76 -5.48 -9.98
N GLY A 40 8.26 -6.67 -9.62
CA GLY A 40 9.06 -7.88 -9.48
C GLY A 40 10.09 -7.83 -8.34
N GLN A 41 9.90 -6.93 -7.38
CA GLN A 41 10.77 -6.75 -6.21
C GLN A 41 9.93 -6.31 -5.02
N GLU A 42 10.38 -6.59 -3.80
CA GLU A 42 9.66 -6.18 -2.60
C GLU A 42 9.55 -4.65 -2.51
N ILE A 43 8.32 -4.15 -2.39
CA ILE A 43 8.04 -2.71 -2.24
C ILE A 43 7.40 -2.46 -0.89
N ASN A 44 8.00 -1.53 -0.15
CA ASN A 44 7.49 -1.02 1.12
C ASN A 44 7.15 0.46 0.99
N VAL A 45 5.85 0.77 0.88
CA VAL A 45 5.36 2.15 0.82
C VAL A 45 5.24 2.76 2.20
N VAL A 46 5.51 4.07 2.27
CA VAL A 46 5.37 4.89 3.46
C VAL A 46 4.38 6.02 3.17
N GLY A 47 3.55 6.35 4.14
CA GLY A 47 2.51 7.38 4.02
C GLY A 47 1.96 7.77 5.40
N CYS A 48 1.30 8.92 5.46
CA CYS A 48 0.62 9.45 6.63
C CYS A 48 -0.91 9.41 6.47
#